data_AF-A0A852MDB9-F1
#
_entry.id   AF-A0A852MDB9-F1
#
_cell.length_a   1.000
_cell.length_b   1.000
_cell.length_c   1.000
_cell.angle_alpha   90.00
_cell.angle_beta   90.00
_cell.angle_gamma   90.00
#
_symmetry.space_group_name_H-M   'P 1'
#
loop_
_entity.id
_entity.type
_entity.pdbx_description
1 polymer ?
#
loop_
_entity_poly.entity_id
_entity_poly.type
_entity_poly.pdbx_seq_one_letter_code
_entity_poly.pdbx_strand_id
1 'polypeptide(L)'
;MDYAKLLSLRLAAPVSKCVSASASMTQQLLSSPAPRPRPYRVCNGDRSLRKGVTAQNLTELIHQAQSALRIPGPVSLVLDEDGTAVETEAFFRTLEEGTVLMALSEGQTWSASKTPGYQLSLSHKPPRRIDVACVTFDLYKTNPQDLGCLNIKATLYGTYSMSYDLRCYGAKRLMKEALRWTLFTMQATGHVLLGTSCYMQQLLDATE
;
A
#
# COMPACT_ATOMS: atom_id res chain seq x y z
N MET A 1 -4.85 63.23 8.31
CA MET A 1 -4.35 62.99 6.94
C MET A 1 -3.33 61.90 7.07
N ASP A 2 -3.53 60.77 6.37
CA ASP A 2 -2.63 59.62 6.16
C ASP A 2 -3.35 58.28 6.39
N TYR A 3 -4.43 58.05 5.64
CA TYR A 3 -5.17 56.79 5.60
C TYR A 3 -5.17 56.13 4.20
N ALA A 4 -4.19 56.44 3.34
CA ALA A 4 -4.25 56.02 1.93
C ALA A 4 -2.88 55.63 1.33
N LYS A 5 -2.07 54.82 2.03
CA LYS A 5 -0.79 54.37 1.46
C LYS A 5 -0.38 52.92 1.76
N LEU A 6 -1.33 52.03 1.98
CA LEU A 6 -1.05 50.59 2.16
C LEU A 6 -1.98 49.65 1.35
N LEU A 7 -2.72 50.18 0.37
CA LEU A 7 -3.72 49.40 -0.37
C LEU A 7 -3.34 49.00 -1.81
N SER A 8 -2.09 49.16 -2.25
CA SER A 8 -1.71 49.00 -3.67
C SER A 8 -0.70 47.89 -4.00
N LEU A 9 -0.52 46.88 -3.13
CA LEU A 9 0.34 45.72 -3.45
C LEU A 9 -0.36 44.36 -3.34
N ARG A 10 -1.69 44.34 -3.43
CA ARG A 10 -2.45 43.12 -3.76
C ARG A 10 -2.82 43.13 -5.24
N LEU A 11 -1.95 42.61 -6.10
CA LEU A 11 -2.36 42.11 -7.41
C LEU A 11 -1.42 40.98 -7.88
N ALA A 12 -2.02 39.79 -7.94
CA ALA A 12 -1.70 38.67 -8.83
C ALA A 12 -0.24 38.17 -8.89
N ALA A 13 0.14 37.31 -7.94
CA ALA A 13 1.12 36.26 -8.25
C ALA A 13 0.34 35.05 -8.82
N PRO A 14 0.58 34.62 -10.07
CA PRO A 14 0.02 33.38 -10.56
C PRO A 14 0.65 32.22 -9.79
N VAL A 15 -0.18 31.42 -9.13
CA VAL A 15 0.22 30.14 -8.53
C VAL A 15 0.66 29.23 -9.67
N SER A 16 1.97 29.21 -9.94
CA SER A 16 2.58 28.23 -10.82
C SER A 16 2.41 26.86 -10.15
N LYS A 17 1.43 26.09 -10.61
CA LYS A 17 1.31 24.66 -10.30
C LYS A 17 2.43 23.95 -11.04
N CYS A 18 3.61 23.88 -10.42
CA CYS A 18 4.66 22.97 -10.87
C CYS A 18 4.27 21.54 -10.48
N VAL A 19 3.56 20.86 -11.38
CA VAL A 19 3.47 19.40 -11.38
C VAL A 19 4.82 18.89 -11.87
N SER A 20 5.70 18.49 -10.96
CA SER A 20 6.90 17.76 -11.34
C SER A 20 6.48 16.31 -11.60
N ALA A 21 6.11 16.02 -12.85
CA ALA A 21 6.02 14.66 -13.34
C ALA A 21 7.44 14.18 -13.64
N SER A 22 8.06 13.46 -12.71
CA SER A 22 9.26 12.69 -13.02
C SER A 22 8.86 11.54 -13.94
N ALA A 23 8.85 11.80 -15.25
CA ALA A 23 8.91 10.75 -16.24
C ALA A 23 10.35 10.23 -16.24
N SER A 24 10.63 9.16 -15.49
CA SER A 24 11.83 8.36 -15.71
C SER A 24 11.66 7.65 -17.07
N MET A 25 11.92 8.37 -18.16
CA MET A 25 12.13 7.77 -19.47
C MET A 25 13.47 7.04 -19.42
N THR A 26 13.43 5.75 -19.14
CA THR A 26 14.55 4.86 -19.45
C THR A 26 14.72 4.83 -20.97
N GLN A 27 15.65 5.63 -21.48
CA GLN A 27 16.26 5.42 -22.78
C GLN A 27 17.06 4.10 -22.72
N GLN A 28 16.39 2.97 -22.94
CA GLN A 28 17.02 1.69 -23.28
C GLN A 28 16.58 1.25 -24.67
N LEU A 29 16.65 2.16 -25.65
CA LEU A 29 16.16 1.92 -27.01
C LEU A 29 17.19 1.34 -28.00
N LEU A 30 18.38 0.87 -27.56
CA LEU A 30 19.40 0.36 -28.49
C LEU A 30 20.13 -0.92 -28.07
N SER A 31 19.54 -1.74 -27.20
CA SER A 31 19.93 -3.15 -27.10
C SER A 31 18.70 -3.94 -26.70
N SER A 32 18.38 -5.01 -27.46
CA SER A 32 17.43 -6.01 -26.97
C SER A 32 17.94 -6.46 -25.61
N PRO A 33 17.20 -6.25 -24.50
CA PRO A 33 17.67 -6.69 -23.20
C PRO A 33 17.94 -8.19 -23.28
N ALA A 34 19.13 -8.63 -22.88
CA ALA A 34 19.40 -10.05 -22.71
C ALA A 34 18.26 -10.67 -21.90
N PRO A 35 17.74 -11.86 -22.28
CA PRO A 35 16.61 -12.48 -21.59
C PRO A 35 16.90 -12.58 -20.10
N ARG A 36 16.17 -11.80 -19.30
CA ARG A 36 16.33 -11.85 -17.84
C ARG A 36 15.64 -13.11 -17.31
N PRO A 37 16.21 -13.79 -16.29
CA PRO A 37 15.52 -14.90 -15.65
C PRO A 37 14.15 -14.44 -15.15
N ARG A 38 13.09 -15.14 -15.57
CA ARG A 38 11.72 -14.83 -15.16
C ARG A 38 11.33 -15.73 -13.99
N PRO A 39 10.65 -15.20 -12.95
CA PRO A 39 10.13 -16.01 -11.87
C PRO A 39 8.85 -16.74 -12.29
N TYR A 40 8.80 -18.03 -12.03
CA TYR A 40 7.68 -18.93 -12.25
C TYR A 40 7.32 -19.64 -10.96
N ARG A 41 6.06 -20.07 -10.84
CA ARG A 41 5.61 -20.89 -9.70
C ARG A 41 5.40 -22.30 -10.22
N VAL A 42 6.04 -23.28 -9.60
CA VAL A 42 5.91 -24.69 -9.97
C VAL A 42 5.29 -25.47 -8.82
N CYS A 43 4.28 -26.30 -9.12
CA CYS A 43 3.62 -27.20 -8.18
C CYS A 43 3.83 -28.67 -8.56
N ASN A 44 3.75 -29.57 -7.57
CA ASN A 44 3.69 -31.02 -7.81
C ASN A 44 2.29 -31.43 -8.32
N GLY A 45 2.15 -32.61 -8.92
CA GLY A 45 0.88 -33.16 -9.42
C GLY A 45 -0.26 -33.17 -8.39
N ASP A 46 0.06 -33.41 -7.12
CA ASP A 46 -0.91 -33.39 -6.00
C ASP A 46 -1.20 -31.98 -5.46
N ARG A 47 -0.59 -30.94 -6.03
CA ARG A 47 -0.66 -29.53 -5.58
C ARG A 47 -0.23 -29.27 -4.13
N SER A 48 0.35 -30.27 -3.46
CA SER A 48 0.79 -30.25 -2.06
C SER A 48 2.06 -29.43 -1.84
N LEU A 49 2.97 -29.47 -2.82
CA LEU A 49 4.23 -28.75 -2.79
C LEU A 49 4.24 -27.67 -3.88
N ARG A 50 4.57 -26.44 -3.50
CA ARG A 50 4.73 -25.30 -4.42
C ARG A 50 6.06 -24.61 -4.18
N LYS A 51 6.77 -24.28 -5.25
CA LYS A 51 8.08 -23.64 -5.23
C LYS A 51 8.15 -22.52 -6.27
N GLY A 52 8.85 -21.44 -5.94
CA GLY A 52 9.21 -20.42 -6.90
C GLY A 52 10.53 -20.81 -7.58
N VAL A 53 10.56 -20.74 -8.90
CA VAL A 53 11.68 -21.15 -9.75
C VAL A 53 11.98 -20.02 -10.71
N THR A 54 13.25 -19.66 -10.91
CA THR A 54 13.65 -18.57 -11.81
C THR A 54 14.41 -19.12 -12.98
N ALA A 55 13.84 -19.05 -14.19
CA ALA A 55 14.45 -19.63 -15.37
C ALA A 55 14.43 -18.67 -16.56
N GLN A 56 15.43 -18.79 -17.43
CA GLN A 56 15.49 -18.06 -18.71
C GLN A 56 14.94 -18.89 -19.87
N ASN A 57 15.07 -20.22 -19.79
CA ASN A 57 14.67 -21.16 -20.82
C ASN A 57 13.96 -22.39 -20.22
N LEU A 58 13.25 -23.12 -21.08
CA LEU A 58 12.40 -24.24 -20.67
C LEU A 58 13.22 -25.39 -20.05
N THR A 59 14.41 -25.67 -20.60
CA THR A 59 15.29 -26.72 -20.08
C THR A 59 15.81 -26.40 -18.67
N GLU A 60 16.20 -25.14 -18.42
CA GLU A 60 16.58 -24.68 -17.07
C GLU A 60 15.39 -24.76 -16.12
N LEU A 61 14.19 -24.37 -16.57
CA LEU A 61 12.98 -24.47 -15.76
C LEU A 61 12.72 -25.91 -15.34
N ILE A 62 12.81 -26.88 -16.26
CA ILE A 62 12.57 -28.31 -15.95
C ILE A 62 13.60 -28.81 -14.93
N HIS A 63 14.88 -28.49 -15.11
CA HIS A 63 15.93 -28.92 -14.19
C HIS A 63 15.79 -28.28 -12.79
N GLN A 64 15.48 -26.98 -12.73
CA GLN A 64 15.23 -26.29 -11.46
C GLN A 64 13.92 -26.77 -10.81
N ALA A 65 12.88 -27.07 -11.58
CA ALA A 65 11.64 -27.63 -11.08
C ALA A 65 11.85 -29.03 -10.47
N GLN A 66 12.60 -29.89 -11.17
CA GLN A 66 12.93 -31.24 -10.71
C GLN A 66 13.71 -31.20 -9.38
N SER A 67 14.73 -30.34 -9.31
CA SER A 67 15.51 -30.16 -8.07
C SER A 67 14.70 -29.53 -6.94
N ALA A 68 13.85 -28.54 -7.23
CA ALA A 68 13.02 -27.86 -6.24
C ALA A 68 11.90 -28.75 -5.66
N LEU A 69 11.31 -29.61 -6.49
CA LEU A 69 10.23 -30.53 -6.11
C LEU A 69 10.73 -31.92 -5.69
N ARG A 70 12.04 -32.19 -5.83
CA ARG A 70 12.68 -33.48 -5.50
C ARG A 70 12.03 -34.67 -6.22
N ILE A 71 11.63 -34.47 -7.47
CA ILE A 71 11.01 -35.54 -8.28
C ILE A 71 12.12 -36.38 -8.93
N PRO A 72 12.20 -37.70 -8.64
CA PRO A 72 13.14 -38.57 -9.32
C PRO A 72 12.64 -38.91 -10.74
N GLY A 73 13.40 -38.55 -11.77
CA GLY A 73 13.09 -38.91 -13.17
C GLY A 73 12.60 -37.76 -14.06
N PRO A 74 12.35 -38.02 -15.35
CA PRO A 74 11.91 -37.01 -16.30
C PRO A 74 10.55 -36.43 -15.89
N VAL A 75 10.43 -35.11 -16.00
CA VAL A 75 9.24 -34.36 -15.59
C VAL A 75 8.63 -33.71 -16.83
N SER A 76 7.32 -33.88 -17.02
CA SER A 76 6.54 -33.11 -17.99
C SER A 76 5.93 -31.90 -17.32
N LEU A 77 5.97 -30.76 -18.00
CA LEU A 77 5.54 -29.49 -17.43
C LEU A 77 4.23 -29.07 -18.11
N VAL A 78 3.19 -28.82 -17.32
CA VAL A 78 1.86 -28.43 -17.82
C VAL A 78 1.37 -27.17 -17.12
N LEU A 79 0.41 -26.45 -17.69
CA LEU A 79 -0.25 -25.33 -17.00
C LEU A 79 -1.18 -25.86 -15.89
N ASP A 80 -1.15 -25.25 -14.70
CA ASP A 80 -2.05 -25.64 -13.59
C ASP A 80 -3.53 -25.38 -13.94
N GLU A 81 -3.81 -24.30 -14.70
CA GLU A 81 -5.18 -23.87 -15.07
C GLU A 81 -5.88 -24.82 -16.05
N ASP A 82 -5.26 -25.10 -17.20
CA ASP A 82 -5.91 -25.81 -18.32
C ASP A 82 -5.25 -27.15 -18.68
N GLY A 83 -4.14 -27.51 -18.02
CA GLY A 83 -3.41 -28.75 -18.29
C GLY A 83 -2.66 -28.78 -19.62
N THR A 84 -2.52 -27.63 -20.31
CA THR A 84 -1.77 -27.55 -21.56
C THR A 84 -0.30 -27.88 -21.34
N ALA A 85 0.25 -28.79 -22.15
CA ALA A 85 1.65 -29.19 -22.08
C ALA A 85 2.58 -28.09 -22.59
N VAL A 86 3.60 -27.75 -21.78
CA VAL A 86 4.63 -26.76 -22.08
C VAL A 86 5.87 -27.50 -22.57
N GLU A 87 5.83 -27.95 -23.83
CA GLU A 87 6.93 -28.71 -24.44
C GLU A 87 7.83 -27.84 -25.32
N THR A 88 7.29 -26.76 -25.88
CA THR A 88 7.98 -25.89 -26.83
C THR A 88 8.47 -24.61 -26.17
N GLU A 89 9.72 -24.22 -26.44
CA GLU A 89 10.28 -22.96 -25.93
C GLU A 89 9.48 -21.73 -26.41
N ALA A 90 8.94 -21.77 -27.62
CA ALA A 90 8.07 -20.72 -28.15
C ALA A 90 6.84 -20.50 -27.27
N PHE A 91 6.22 -21.58 -26.77
CA PHE A 91 5.08 -21.48 -25.85
C PHE A 91 5.52 -20.93 -24.49
N PHE A 92 6.64 -21.41 -23.96
CA PHE A 92 7.20 -20.89 -22.71
C PHE A 92 7.46 -19.37 -22.75
N ARG A 93 7.92 -18.83 -23.88
CA ARG A 93 8.15 -17.38 -24.05
C ARG A 93 6.87 -16.55 -24.06
N THR A 94 5.75 -17.14 -24.48
CA THR A 94 4.43 -16.49 -24.45
C THR A 94 3.79 -16.46 -23.05
N LEU A 95 4.29 -17.25 -22.10
CA LEU A 95 3.79 -17.27 -20.74
C LEU A 95 4.15 -15.97 -19.99
N GLU A 96 3.19 -15.45 -19.23
CA GLU A 96 3.37 -14.28 -18.37
C GLU A 96 4.24 -14.63 -17.15
N GLU A 97 4.89 -13.61 -16.58
CA GLU A 97 5.64 -13.76 -15.33
C GLU A 97 4.70 -14.15 -14.19
N GLY A 98 5.10 -15.14 -13.39
CA GLY A 98 4.28 -15.65 -12.28
C GLY A 98 3.25 -16.71 -12.66
N THR A 99 3.21 -17.15 -13.93
CA THR A 99 2.39 -18.30 -14.37
C THR A 99 2.64 -19.53 -13.48
N VAL A 100 1.56 -20.22 -13.12
CA VAL A 100 1.62 -21.43 -12.29
C VAL A 100 1.70 -22.66 -13.20
N LEU A 101 2.80 -23.40 -13.05
CA LEU A 101 3.14 -24.57 -13.83
C LEU A 101 3.09 -25.79 -12.91
N MET A 102 2.64 -26.91 -13.42
CA MET A 102 2.60 -28.17 -12.70
C MET A 102 3.60 -29.14 -13.32
N ALA A 103 4.46 -29.67 -12.47
CA ALA A 103 5.43 -30.70 -12.80
C ALA A 103 4.80 -32.08 -12.54
N LEU A 104 4.67 -32.87 -13.61
CA LEU A 104 4.14 -34.22 -13.59
C LEU A 104 5.27 -35.23 -13.76
N SER A 105 5.27 -36.28 -12.96
CA SER A 105 6.17 -37.42 -13.15
C SER A 105 5.64 -38.37 -14.23
N GLU A 106 6.50 -39.28 -14.70
CA GLU A 106 6.11 -40.33 -15.65
C GLU A 106 4.87 -41.10 -15.16
N GLY A 107 3.83 -41.18 -15.99
CA GLY A 107 2.56 -41.84 -15.68
C GLY A 107 1.52 -41.01 -14.89
N GLN A 108 1.86 -39.79 -14.45
CA GLN A 108 0.88 -38.87 -13.87
C GLN A 108 0.18 -38.04 -14.95
N THR A 109 -1.13 -37.86 -14.78
CA THR A 109 -1.94 -37.00 -15.64
C THR A 109 -2.34 -35.73 -14.91
N TRP A 110 -2.51 -34.64 -15.67
CA TRP A 110 -3.07 -33.42 -15.11
C TRP A 110 -4.49 -33.68 -14.60
N SER A 111 -4.79 -33.19 -13.41
CA SER A 111 -6.14 -33.23 -12.84
C SER A 111 -6.62 -31.81 -12.60
N ALA A 112 -7.86 -31.49 -12.99
CA ALA A 112 -8.46 -30.20 -12.70
C ALA A 112 -8.56 -29.98 -11.17
N SER A 113 -8.28 -28.76 -10.70
CA SER A 113 -8.38 -28.45 -9.28
C SER A 113 -9.85 -28.57 -8.82
N LYS A 114 -10.13 -29.46 -7.86
CA LYS A 114 -11.49 -29.69 -7.31
C LYS A 114 -11.83 -28.72 -6.17
N THR A 115 -10.89 -27.88 -5.76
CA THR A 115 -11.03 -27.05 -4.55
C THR A 115 -11.48 -25.64 -4.95
N PRO A 116 -12.71 -25.22 -4.62
CA PRO A 116 -13.28 -23.92 -5.01
C PRO A 116 -12.68 -22.70 -4.27
N GLY A 117 -11.47 -22.82 -3.72
CA GLY A 117 -10.86 -21.79 -2.87
C GLY A 117 -9.38 -21.51 -3.13
N TYR A 118 -8.73 -22.22 -4.06
CA TYR A 118 -7.31 -22.03 -4.35
C TYR A 118 -7.03 -21.50 -5.77
N GLN A 119 -8.03 -20.93 -6.45
CA GLN A 119 -7.71 -20.15 -7.65
C GLN A 119 -7.04 -18.84 -7.18
N LEU A 120 -5.72 -18.91 -6.94
CA LEU A 120 -4.83 -17.78 -6.75
C LEU A 120 -4.79 -17.08 -8.10
N SER A 121 -5.84 -16.31 -8.34
CA SER A 121 -5.98 -15.41 -9.46
C SER A 121 -4.63 -14.72 -9.65
N LEU A 122 -4.03 -14.94 -10.82
CA LEU A 122 -2.80 -14.31 -11.32
C LEU A 122 -2.89 -12.77 -11.36
N SER A 123 -3.94 -12.18 -10.80
CA SER A 123 -4.04 -10.75 -10.60
C SER A 123 -3.15 -10.31 -9.46
N HIS A 124 -2.00 -9.76 -9.83
CA HIS A 124 -1.30 -8.73 -9.07
C HIS A 124 -2.16 -7.46 -8.83
N LYS A 125 -3.44 -7.47 -9.25
CA LYS A 125 -4.42 -6.47 -8.87
C LYS A 125 -5.06 -6.88 -7.54
N PRO A 126 -5.06 -6.00 -6.51
CA PRO A 126 -5.91 -6.23 -5.36
C PRO A 126 -7.33 -6.51 -5.85
N PRO A 127 -8.06 -7.44 -5.21
CA PRO A 127 -9.39 -7.84 -5.65
C PRO A 127 -10.20 -6.58 -5.86
N ARG A 128 -10.57 -6.30 -7.12
CA ARG A 128 -11.49 -5.22 -7.47
C ARG A 128 -12.89 -5.66 -7.00
N ARG A 129 -13.08 -5.72 -5.68
CA ARG A 129 -14.41 -5.50 -5.12
C ARG A 129 -14.84 -4.16 -5.67
N ILE A 130 -16.07 -4.11 -6.16
CA ILE A 130 -16.73 -2.90 -6.64
C ILE A 130 -16.86 -2.01 -5.40
N ASP A 131 -15.78 -1.29 -5.09
CA ASP A 131 -15.70 -0.46 -3.89
C ASP A 131 -16.21 0.91 -4.29
N VAL A 132 -17.46 1.18 -3.91
CA VAL A 132 -18.17 2.42 -4.23
C VAL A 132 -17.41 3.60 -3.64
N ALA A 133 -16.79 3.43 -2.47
CA ALA A 133 -15.85 4.37 -1.88
C ALA A 133 -14.79 3.66 -1.01
N CYS A 134 -13.52 3.85 -1.33
CA CYS A 134 -12.39 3.35 -0.54
C CYS A 134 -11.64 4.54 0.08
N VAL A 135 -11.52 4.56 1.42
CA VAL A 135 -10.76 5.56 2.16
C VAL A 135 -9.54 4.90 2.81
N THR A 136 -8.36 5.44 2.53
CA THR A 136 -7.06 4.95 3.00
C THR A 136 -6.43 5.98 3.92
N PHE A 137 -5.80 5.50 5.00
CA PHE A 137 -5.10 6.32 5.99
C PHE A 137 -3.67 5.83 6.09
N ASP A 138 -2.72 6.57 5.52
CA ASP A 138 -1.31 6.19 5.51
C ASP A 138 -0.54 7.11 6.46
N LEU A 139 -0.16 6.59 7.63
CA LEU A 139 0.71 7.29 8.57
C LEU A 139 2.16 6.95 8.24
N TYR A 140 2.93 7.96 7.85
CA TYR A 140 4.34 7.82 7.52
C TYR A 140 5.17 8.87 8.26
N LYS A 141 6.48 8.62 8.38
CA LYS A 141 7.38 9.48 9.15
C LYS A 141 8.58 9.86 8.30
N THR A 142 8.68 11.13 7.92
CA THR A 142 9.77 11.69 7.11
C THR A 142 11.06 11.90 7.91
N ASN A 143 10.97 12.14 9.22
CA ASN A 143 12.12 12.34 10.10
C ASN A 143 11.89 11.64 11.45
N PRO A 144 12.86 10.87 11.98
CA PRO A 144 12.76 10.22 13.31
C PRO A 144 12.38 11.16 14.47
N GLN A 145 12.70 12.46 14.38
CA GLN A 145 12.40 13.45 15.43
C GLN A 145 10.99 14.08 15.35
N ASP A 146 10.27 13.88 14.24
CA ASP A 146 8.94 14.46 14.02
C ASP A 146 7.80 13.54 14.49
N LEU A 147 6.58 14.07 14.62
CA LEU A 147 5.39 13.28 14.99
C LEU A 147 4.83 12.45 13.82
N GLY A 148 5.39 12.59 12.61
CA GLY A 148 4.90 11.94 11.39
C GLY A 148 3.93 12.81 10.58
N CYS A 149 3.56 12.31 9.40
CA CYS A 149 2.59 12.87 8.47
C CYS A 149 1.51 11.81 8.22
N LEU A 150 0.26 12.23 8.17
CA LEU A 150 -0.88 11.36 7.88
C LEU A 150 -1.44 11.70 6.49
N ASN A 151 -1.33 10.80 5.53
CA ASN A 151 -2.06 10.90 4.27
C ASN A 151 -3.45 10.30 4.43
N ILE A 152 -4.48 11.03 4.00
CA ILE A 152 -5.84 10.52 3.89
C ILE A 152 -6.20 10.52 2.41
N LYS A 153 -6.46 9.35 1.85
CA LYS A 153 -6.84 9.18 0.44
C LYS A 153 -8.23 8.59 0.34
N ALA A 154 -9.19 9.36 -0.14
CA ALA A 154 -10.52 8.89 -0.47
C ALA A 154 -10.62 8.63 -1.98
N THR A 155 -11.15 7.50 -2.37
CA THR A 155 -11.37 7.09 -3.75
C THR A 155 -12.82 6.68 -3.94
N LEU A 156 -13.52 7.25 -4.91
CA LEU A 156 -14.92 6.95 -5.24
C LEU A 156 -14.98 6.31 -6.62
N TYR A 157 -15.70 5.20 -6.74
CA TYR A 157 -15.85 4.41 -7.97
C TYR A 157 -14.52 4.01 -8.65
N GLY A 158 -13.41 4.03 -7.90
CA GLY A 158 -12.07 3.78 -8.42
C GLY A 158 -11.55 4.81 -9.44
N THR A 159 -12.32 5.85 -9.79
CA THR A 159 -11.97 6.87 -10.80
C THR A 159 -11.70 8.23 -10.20
N TYR A 160 -12.40 8.58 -9.11
CA TYR A 160 -12.26 9.87 -8.45
C TYR A 160 -11.50 9.71 -7.15
N SER A 161 -10.21 10.06 -7.16
CA SER A 161 -9.38 10.02 -5.96
C SER A 161 -9.04 11.43 -5.46
N MET A 162 -9.23 11.66 -4.17
CA MET A 162 -8.79 12.85 -3.46
C MET A 162 -7.87 12.42 -2.32
N SER A 163 -6.66 12.95 -2.30
CA SER A 163 -5.66 12.69 -1.23
C SER A 163 -5.26 13.98 -0.54
N TYR A 164 -5.16 13.94 0.79
CA TYR A 164 -4.78 15.07 1.62
C TYR A 164 -3.71 14.67 2.63
N ASP A 165 -2.58 15.38 2.62
CA ASP A 165 -1.48 15.19 3.57
C ASP A 165 -1.62 16.12 4.77
N LEU A 166 -2.00 15.55 5.91
CA LEU A 166 -1.95 16.21 7.21
C LEU A 166 -0.51 16.16 7.71
N ARG A 167 0.21 17.27 7.54
CA ARG A 167 1.54 17.43 8.13
C ARG A 167 1.38 17.80 9.61
N CYS A 168 1.74 16.90 10.51
CA CYS A 168 1.52 17.08 11.96
C CYS A 168 2.43 18.12 12.63
N TYR A 169 3.15 18.96 11.87
CA TYR A 169 3.94 20.07 12.41
C TYR A 169 3.11 21.01 13.30
N GLY A 170 1.83 21.22 12.96
CA GLY A 170 0.90 22.01 13.77
C GLY A 170 0.30 21.29 14.97
N ALA A 171 0.20 19.95 14.95
CA ALA A 171 -0.48 19.18 15.99
C ALA A 171 0.22 19.31 17.36
N LYS A 172 1.56 19.32 17.37
CA LYS A 172 2.34 19.52 18.60
C LYS A 172 2.10 20.90 19.23
N ARG A 173 1.96 21.92 18.39
CA ARG A 173 1.72 23.30 18.80
C ARG A 173 0.30 23.44 19.37
N LEU A 174 -0.70 22.97 18.63
CA LEU A 174 -2.09 22.96 19.07
C LEU A 174 -2.29 22.19 20.37
N MET A 175 -1.63 21.04 20.53
CA MET A 175 -1.70 20.25 21.77
C MET A 175 -1.11 21.01 22.95
N LYS A 176 0.00 21.73 22.76
CA LYS A 176 0.60 22.58 23.80
C LYS A 176 -0.30 23.75 24.18
N GLU A 177 -0.90 24.42 23.20
CA GLU A 177 -1.82 25.52 23.46
C GLU A 177 -3.11 25.01 24.13
N ALA A 178 -3.70 23.90 23.67
CA ALA A 178 -4.87 23.29 24.30
C ALA A 178 -4.58 22.93 25.77
N LEU A 179 -3.44 22.31 26.05
CA LEU A 179 -3.04 21.97 27.42
C LEU A 179 -2.89 23.22 28.31
N ARG A 180 -2.34 24.33 27.75
CA ARG A 180 -2.29 25.62 28.45
C ARG A 180 -3.70 26.13 28.76
N TRP A 181 -4.60 26.11 27.78
CA TRP A 181 -5.98 26.53 27.99
C TRP A 181 -6.69 25.69 29.05
N THR A 182 -6.54 24.36 29.02
CA THR A 182 -7.10 23.47 30.05
C THR A 182 -6.56 23.79 31.44
N LEU A 183 -5.26 24.07 31.56
CA LEU A 183 -4.65 24.45 32.84
C LEU A 183 -5.22 25.78 33.35
N PHE A 184 -5.35 26.77 32.47
CA PHE A 184 -5.95 28.07 32.82
C PHE A 184 -7.42 27.93 33.23
N THR A 185 -8.22 27.13 32.52
CA THR A 185 -9.62 26.91 32.90
C THR A 185 -9.71 26.19 34.24
N MET A 186 -8.85 25.19 34.48
CA MET A 186 -8.83 24.48 35.77
C MET A 186 -8.48 25.42 36.93
N GLN A 187 -7.48 26.28 36.76
CA GLN A 187 -7.09 27.25 37.78
C GLN A 187 -8.19 28.30 38.01
N ALA A 188 -8.81 28.81 36.96
CA ALA A 188 -9.93 29.75 37.06
C ALA A 188 -11.13 29.11 37.78
N THR A 189 -11.51 27.88 37.41
CA THR A 189 -12.57 27.13 38.08
C THR A 189 -12.24 26.89 39.55
N GLY A 190 -10.98 26.58 39.89
CA GLY A 190 -10.53 26.42 41.27
C GLY A 190 -10.70 27.71 42.10
N HIS A 191 -10.29 28.86 41.56
CA HIS A 191 -10.47 30.14 42.24
C HIS A 191 -11.95 30.53 42.40
N VAL A 192 -12.78 30.25 41.39
CA VAL A 192 -14.22 30.49 41.49
C VAL A 192 -14.83 29.62 42.59
N LEU A 193 -14.50 28.33 42.65
CA LEU A 193 -15.04 27.41 43.66
C LEU A 193 -14.58 27.75 45.08
N LEU A 194 -13.31 28.10 45.27
CA LEU A 194 -12.82 28.52 46.60
C LEU A 194 -13.40 29.87 47.02
N GLY A 195 -13.54 30.81 46.07
CA GLY A 195 -14.16 32.11 46.32
C GLY A 195 -15.63 31.99 46.71
N THR A 196 -16.39 31.15 45.99
CA THR A 196 -17.80 30.90 46.32
C THR A 196 -17.94 30.17 47.66
N SER A 197 -17.06 29.21 47.96
CA SER A 197 -17.08 28.50 49.24
C SER A 197 -16.81 29.44 50.42
N CYS A 198 -15.82 30.32 50.32
CA CYS A 198 -15.49 31.29 51.37
C CYS A 198 -16.62 32.31 51.58
N TYR A 199 -17.26 32.76 50.50
CA TYR A 199 -18.41 33.66 50.56
C TYR A 199 -19.62 33.01 51.25
N MET A 200 -19.92 31.75 50.92
CA MET A 200 -21.01 31.03 51.59
C MET A 200 -20.71 30.80 53.08
N GLN A 201 -19.45 30.55 53.45
CA GLN A 201 -19.07 30.40 54.84
C GLN A 201 -19.27 31.69 55.65
N GLN A 202 -18.91 32.84 55.08
CA GLN A 202 -19.16 34.15 55.72
C GLN A 202 -20.65 34.47 55.87
N LEU A 203 -21.49 34.08 54.91
CA LEU A 203 -22.94 34.25 55.00
C LEU A 203 -23.55 33.37 56.10
N LEU A 204 -23.08 32.14 56.24
CA LEU A 204 -23.54 31.22 57.28
C LEU A 204 -23.12 31.70 58.68
N ASP A 205 -21.85 32.09 58.86
CA ASP A 205 -21.35 32.61 60.14
C ASP A 205 -22.02 33.92 60.56
N ALA A 206 -22.53 34.73 59.63
CA ALA A 206 -23.24 35.99 59.93
C ALA A 206 -24.73 35.78 60.32
N THR A 207 -25.24 34.55 60.20
CA THR A 207 -26.65 34.23 60.47
C THR A 207 -26.86 33.53 61.82
N GLU A 208 -25.78 33.16 62.53
CA GLU A 208 -25.78 32.72 63.94
C GLU A 208 -25.59 33.89 64.91
#